data_AF-A0A835CS23-F1
#
_entry.id   AF-A0A835CS23-F1
#
_cell.length_a   1.000
_cell.length_b   1.000
_cell.length_c   1.000
_cell.angle_alpha   90.00
_cell.angle_beta   90.00
_cell.angle_gamma   90.00
#
_symmetry.space_group_name_H-M   'P 1'
#
loop_
_entity.id
_entity.type
_entity.pdbx_description
1 polymer ?
#
loop_
_entity_poly.entity_id
_entity_poly.type
_entity_poly.pdbx_seq_one_letter_code
_entity_poly.pdbx_strand_id
1 'polypeptide(L)'
;MANDSADLEEQCEDAVFELSDTRERYPKKCAELFKQSLQLESQIAMQPVELNKPKKLPKPVITDYQKELFNKFMEKNLSNDLDKYKKMTNEIQNLRIILDQMKRDKSSSIN
;
A
#
# COMPACT_ATOMS: atom_id res chain seq x y z
N MET A 1 54.86 60.13 -0.22
CA MET A 1 54.12 60.48 1.01
C MET A 1 52.69 60.92 0.73
N ALA A 2 52.41 61.94 -0.11
CA ALA A 2 51.01 62.29 -0.45
C ALA A 2 50.33 61.27 -1.39
N ASN A 3 51.07 60.70 -2.36
CA ASN A 3 50.53 59.71 -3.30
C ASN A 3 50.19 58.36 -2.66
N ASP A 4 50.90 57.98 -1.59
CA ASP A 4 50.72 56.67 -0.94
C ASP A 4 49.42 56.61 -0.12
N SER A 5 48.93 57.77 0.35
CA SER A 5 47.67 57.86 1.09
C SER A 5 46.46 57.81 0.17
N ALA A 6 46.55 58.39 -1.03
CA ALA A 6 45.46 58.40 -2.00
C ALA A 6 45.25 57.02 -2.62
N ASP A 7 46.34 56.30 -2.93
CA ASP A 7 46.31 54.92 -3.43
C ASP A 7 45.70 53.94 -2.42
N LEU A 8 46.01 54.12 -1.13
CA LEU A 8 45.42 53.31 -0.06
C LEU A 8 43.92 53.58 0.11
N GLU A 9 43.50 54.84 -0.01
CA GLU A 9 42.09 55.25 0.09
C GLU A 9 41.27 54.65 -1.05
N GLU A 10 41.75 54.74 -2.29
CA GLU A 10 41.13 54.12 -3.47
C GLU A 10 40.98 52.60 -3.32
N GLN A 11 42.04 51.91 -2.86
CA GLN A 11 41.97 50.48 -2.59
C GLN A 11 40.95 50.11 -1.50
N CYS A 12 40.79 50.96 -0.48
CA CYS A 12 39.78 50.75 0.55
C CYS A 12 38.36 50.93 -0.01
N GLU A 13 38.14 51.94 -0.84
CA GLU A 13 36.85 52.18 -1.49
C GLU A 13 36.47 51.04 -2.44
N ASP A 14 37.40 50.60 -3.28
CA ASP A 14 37.22 49.45 -4.17
C ASP A 14 36.88 48.18 -3.39
N ALA A 15 37.61 47.92 -2.30
CA ALA A 15 37.36 46.74 -1.46
C ALA A 15 35.96 46.78 -0.82
N VAL A 16 35.52 47.96 -0.35
CA VAL A 16 34.18 48.15 0.23
C VAL A 16 33.11 47.98 -0.84
N PHE A 17 33.33 48.50 -2.05
CA PHE A 17 32.41 48.35 -3.17
C PHE A 17 32.23 46.88 -3.55
N GLU A 18 33.33 46.15 -3.79
CA GLU A 18 33.29 44.73 -4.16
C GLU A 18 32.67 43.86 -3.07
N LEU A 19 32.95 44.15 -1.78
CA LEU A 19 32.31 43.46 -0.67
C LEU A 19 30.81 43.72 -0.63
N SER A 20 30.38 44.95 -0.89
CA SER A 20 28.97 45.33 -0.87
C SER A 20 28.22 44.68 -2.03
N ASP A 21 28.80 44.71 -3.22
CA ASP A 21 28.24 44.06 -4.42
C ASP A 21 28.15 42.53 -4.24
N THR A 22 29.20 41.93 -3.69
CA THR A 22 29.22 40.50 -3.36
C THR A 22 28.14 40.18 -2.33
N ARG A 23 28.00 40.98 -1.28
CA ARG A 23 26.97 40.77 -0.24
C ARG A 23 25.55 40.86 -0.79
N GLU A 24 25.32 41.69 -1.80
CA GLU A 24 24.01 41.79 -2.45
C GLU A 24 23.74 40.61 -3.40
N ARG A 25 24.71 40.28 -4.27
CA ARG A 25 24.48 39.33 -5.37
C ARG A 25 24.73 37.87 -4.99
N TYR A 26 25.71 37.62 -4.13
CA TYR A 26 26.13 36.26 -3.79
C TYR A 26 25.04 35.43 -3.11
N PRO A 27 24.26 35.95 -2.13
CA PRO A 27 23.18 35.19 -1.51
C PRO A 27 22.10 34.76 -2.52
N LYS A 28 21.75 35.63 -3.48
CA LYS A 28 20.79 35.31 -4.53
C LYS A 28 21.29 34.16 -5.41
N LYS A 29 22.56 34.22 -5.84
CA LYS A 29 23.19 33.16 -6.64
C LYS A 29 23.23 31.83 -5.87
N CYS A 30 23.55 31.86 -4.58
CA CYS A 30 23.51 30.69 -3.71
C CYS A 30 22.10 30.09 -3.61
N ALA A 31 21.07 30.93 -3.45
CA ALA A 31 19.69 30.47 -3.38
C ALA A 31 19.22 29.81 -4.69
N GLU A 32 19.61 30.38 -5.84
CA GLU A 32 19.32 29.82 -7.17
C GLU A 32 19.99 28.45 -7.36
N LEU A 33 21.28 28.33 -7.03
CA LEU A 33 22.01 27.07 -7.11
C LEU A 33 21.44 26.02 -6.15
N PHE A 34 21.10 26.42 -4.93
CA PHE A 34 20.50 25.51 -3.95
C PHE A 34 19.15 24.98 -4.43
N LYS A 35 18.31 25.85 -5.01
CA LYS A 35 17.05 25.44 -5.63
C LYS A 35 17.26 24.42 -6.75
N GLN A 36 18.25 24.62 -7.61
CA GLN A 36 18.58 23.66 -8.68
C GLN A 36 19.03 22.32 -8.12
N SER A 37 19.87 22.32 -7.07
CA SER A 37 20.31 21.10 -6.39
C SER A 37 19.12 20.29 -5.85
N LEU A 38 18.21 20.95 -5.14
CA LEU A 38 17.01 20.31 -4.59
C LEU A 38 16.12 19.70 -5.69
N GLN A 39 15.98 20.40 -6.82
CA GLN A 39 15.21 19.88 -7.95
C GLN A 39 15.84 18.62 -8.54
N LEU A 40 17.16 18.61 -8.73
CA LEU A 40 17.88 17.44 -9.24
C LEU A 40 17.81 16.26 -8.28
N GLU A 41 18.03 16.49 -6.98
CA GLU A 41 17.88 15.46 -5.95
C GLU A 41 16.48 14.86 -5.93
N SER A 42 15.45 15.71 -6.01
CA SER A 42 14.06 15.25 -6.07
C SER A 42 13.78 14.44 -7.34
N GLN A 43 14.31 14.84 -8.50
CA GLN A 43 14.14 14.10 -9.75
C GLN A 43 14.78 12.72 -9.68
N ILE A 44 15.98 12.61 -9.11
CA ILE A 44 16.68 11.33 -8.91
C ILE A 44 15.88 10.45 -7.95
N ALA A 45 15.44 11.00 -6.82
CA ALA A 45 14.69 10.24 -5.83
C ALA A 45 13.32 9.76 -6.34
N MET A 46 12.68 10.53 -7.21
CA MET A 46 11.40 10.19 -7.83
C MET A 46 11.53 9.40 -9.13
N GLN A 47 12.75 9.09 -9.56
CA GLN A 47 12.95 8.37 -10.81
C GLN A 47 12.28 6.99 -10.71
N PRO A 48 11.41 6.62 -11.67
CA PRO A 48 10.73 5.34 -11.63
C PRO A 48 11.77 4.23 -11.72
N VAL A 49 11.73 3.30 -10.77
CA VAL A 49 12.54 2.09 -10.84
C VAL A 49 12.01 1.24 -11.99
N GLU A 50 12.84 1.04 -13.01
CA GLU A 50 12.55 0.08 -14.07
C GLU A 50 12.53 -1.33 -13.48
N LEU A 51 11.34 -1.76 -13.08
CA LEU A 51 11.10 -3.13 -12.69
C LEU A 51 11.20 -3.99 -13.95
N ASN A 52 12.36 -4.62 -14.13
CA ASN A 52 12.51 -5.71 -15.08
C ASN A 52 11.35 -6.67 -14.90
N LYS A 53 10.66 -7.00 -15.99
CA LYS A 53 9.53 -7.94 -15.96
C LYS A 53 9.98 -9.17 -15.17
N PRO A 54 9.25 -9.58 -14.11
CA PRO A 54 9.63 -10.74 -13.33
C PRO A 54 9.77 -11.91 -14.30
N LYS A 55 10.89 -12.64 -14.20
CA LYS A 55 11.07 -13.89 -14.96
C LYS A 55 9.81 -14.72 -14.72
N LYS A 56 9.15 -15.16 -15.80
CA LYS A 56 7.95 -16.01 -15.71
C LYS A 56 8.30 -17.17 -14.80
N LEU A 57 7.72 -17.20 -13.60
CA LEU A 57 7.86 -18.35 -12.72
C LEU A 57 7.24 -19.54 -13.45
N PRO A 58 7.87 -20.73 -13.39
CA PRO A 58 7.29 -21.91 -13.96
C PRO A 58 5.90 -22.12 -13.35
N LYS A 59 4.90 -22.37 -14.20
CA LYS A 59 3.55 -22.67 -13.73
C LYS A 59 3.65 -23.88 -12.81
N PRO A 60 3.23 -23.79 -11.54
CA PRO A 60 3.28 -24.93 -10.64
C PRO A 60 2.40 -26.04 -11.22
N VAL A 61 2.99 -27.21 -11.41
CA VAL A 61 2.28 -28.42 -11.85
C VAL A 61 1.88 -29.18 -10.60
N ILE A 62 0.58 -29.32 -10.38
CA ILE A 62 0.05 -30.15 -9.29
C ILE A 62 0.29 -31.61 -9.68
N THR A 63 1.05 -32.33 -8.85
CA THR A 63 1.30 -33.75 -9.06
C THR A 63 0.06 -34.58 -8.70
N ASP A 64 -0.06 -35.78 -9.27
CA ASP A 64 -1.20 -36.64 -8.96
C ASP A 64 -1.24 -37.05 -7.49
N TYR A 65 -0.07 -37.17 -6.85
CA TYR A 65 0.05 -37.35 -5.40
C TYR A 65 -0.57 -36.19 -4.59
N GLN A 66 -0.34 -34.94 -5.01
CA GLN A 66 -0.92 -33.77 -4.36
C GLN A 66 -2.45 -33.71 -4.55
N LYS A 67 -2.96 -34.12 -5.72
CA LYS A 67 -4.41 -34.25 -5.95
C LYS A 67 -5.01 -35.33 -5.04
N GLU A 68 -4.34 -36.47 -4.91
CA GLU A 68 -4.80 -37.56 -4.07
C GLU A 68 -4.85 -37.18 -2.60
N LEU A 69 -3.82 -36.49 -2.09
CA LEU A 69 -3.79 -35.93 -0.73
C LEU A 69 -4.95 -34.96 -0.49
N PHE A 70 -5.21 -34.06 -1.45
CA PHE A 70 -6.31 -33.11 -1.36
C PHE A 70 -7.67 -33.81 -1.33
N ASN A 71 -7.88 -34.81 -2.20
CA ASN A 71 -9.11 -35.60 -2.22
C ASN A 71 -9.33 -36.36 -0.92
N LYS A 72 -8.29 -37.02 -0.39
CA LYS A 72 -8.35 -37.71 0.92
C LYS A 72 -8.71 -36.76 2.07
N PHE A 73 -8.19 -35.53 2.05
CA PHE A 73 -8.54 -34.51 3.03
C PHE A 73 -10.02 -34.10 2.91
N MET A 74 -10.50 -33.88 1.68
CA MET A 74 -11.89 -33.50 1.45
C MET A 74 -12.86 -34.60 1.87
N GLU A 75 -12.62 -35.86 1.47
CA GLU A 75 -13.47 -37.00 1.82
C GLU A 75 -13.59 -37.20 3.34
N LYS A 76 -12.48 -37.05 4.07
CA LYS A 76 -12.47 -37.20 5.54
C LYS A 76 -13.27 -36.13 6.27
N ASN A 77 -13.33 -34.92 5.73
CA ASN A 77 -14.04 -33.80 6.35
C ASN A 77 -15.52 -33.73 5.92
N LEU A 78 -15.85 -34.11 4.69
CA LEU A 78 -17.22 -34.10 4.18
C LEU A 78 -18.12 -35.19 4.79
N SER A 79 -17.55 -36.35 5.15
CA SER A 79 -18.34 -37.48 5.67
C SER A 79 -18.99 -37.20 7.03
N ASN A 80 -18.38 -36.40 7.90
CA ASN A 80 -18.90 -36.16 9.26
C ASN A 80 -20.02 -35.12 9.30
N ASP A 81 -20.01 -34.17 8.36
CA ASP A 81 -20.97 -33.08 8.37
C ASP A 81 -22.29 -33.46 7.68
N LEU A 82 -22.25 -34.31 6.65
CA LEU A 82 -23.44 -34.69 5.88
C LEU A 82 -24.51 -35.39 6.72
N ASP A 83 -24.12 -36.32 7.59
CA ASP A 83 -25.06 -37.02 8.48
C ASP A 83 -25.62 -36.09 9.56
N LYS A 84 -24.84 -35.11 10.00
CA LYS A 84 -25.27 -34.08 10.95
C LYS A 84 -26.31 -33.16 10.31
N TYR A 85 -26.10 -32.76 9.05
CA TYR A 85 -27.06 -31.97 8.28
C TYR A 85 -28.36 -32.74 8.03
N LYS A 86 -28.29 -34.02 7.64
CA LYS A 86 -29.48 -34.86 7.46
C LYS A 86 -30.32 -34.98 8.72
N LYS A 87 -29.68 -35.17 9.89
CA LYS A 87 -30.38 -35.20 11.18
C LYS A 87 -31.07 -33.86 11.47
N MET A 88 -30.37 -32.75 11.25
CA MET A 88 -30.94 -31.40 11.45
C MET A 88 -32.13 -31.13 10.52
N THR A 89 -32.07 -31.54 9.24
CA THR A 89 -33.18 -31.40 8.29
C THR A 89 -34.41 -32.19 8.76
N ASN A 90 -34.22 -33.41 9.24
CA ASN A 90 -35.33 -34.23 9.76
C ASN A 90 -35.99 -33.61 10.99
N GLU A 91 -35.21 -33.06 11.92
CA GLU A 91 -35.74 -32.37 13.11
C GLU A 91 -36.57 -31.13 12.74
N ILE A 92 -36.08 -30.32 11.79
CA ILE A 92 -36.82 -29.15 11.29
C ILE A 92 -38.14 -29.58 10.65
N GLN A 93 -38.14 -30.69 9.90
CA GLN A 93 -39.35 -31.20 9.26
C GLN A 93 -40.37 -31.72 10.29
N ASN A 94 -39.91 -32.39 11.34
CA ASN A 94 -40.76 -32.82 12.46
C ASN A 94 -41.38 -31.61 13.18
N LEU A 95 -40.59 -30.58 13.46
CA LEU A 95 -41.09 -29.35 14.08
C LEU A 95 -42.14 -28.65 13.21
N ARG A 96 -41.95 -28.63 11.88
CA ARG A 96 -42.94 -28.10 10.94
C ARG A 96 -44.26 -28.87 11.01
N ILE A 97 -44.20 -30.19 11.04
CA ILE A 97 -45.39 -31.05 11.15
C ILE A 97 -46.16 -30.75 12.44
N ILE A 98 -45.46 -30.65 13.57
CA ILE A 98 -46.06 -30.32 14.87
C ILE A 98 -46.71 -28.93 14.82
N LEU A 99 -46.04 -27.95 14.24
CA LEU A 99 -46.56 -26.58 14.13
C LEU A 99 -47.82 -26.53 13.25
N ASP A 100 -47.87 -27.32 12.18
CA ASP A 100 -49.05 -27.44 11.32
C ASP A 100 -50.19 -28.22 11.99
N GLN A 101 -49.90 -29.17 12.88
CA GLN A 101 -50.89 -29.82 13.74
C GLN A 101 -51.46 -28.81 14.75
N MET A 102 -50.62 -28.09 15.49
CA MET A 102 -51.07 -27.08 16.46
C MET A 102 -51.93 -25.98 15.82
N LYS A 103 -51.61 -25.55 14.60
CA LYS A 103 -52.43 -24.60 13.84
C LYS A 103 -53.81 -25.16 13.52
N ARG A 104 -53.88 -26.42 13.08
CA ARG A 104 -55.13 -27.10 12.76
C ARG A 104 -55.98 -27.32 14.02
N ASP A 105 -55.37 -27.77 15.10
CA ASP A 105 -56.03 -27.98 16.38
C ASP A 105 -56.61 -26.66 16.91
N LYS A 106 -55.83 -25.57 16.87
CA LYS A 106 -56.29 -24.22 17.24
C LYS A 106 -57.48 -23.73 16.39
N SER A 107 -57.50 -24.06 15.09
CA SER A 107 -58.63 -23.71 14.21
C SER A 107 -59.86 -24.60 14.40
N SER A 108 -59.68 -25.84 14.90
CA SER A 108 -60.79 -26.77 15.19
C SER A 108 -61.49 -26.49 16.52
N SER A 109 -60.84 -25.81 17.47
CA SER A 109 -61.44 -25.42 18.76
C SER A 109 -62.28 -24.13 18.71
N ILE A 110 -62.50 -23.55 17.51
CA ILE A 110 -63.30 -22.31 17.31
C ILE A 110 -64.69 -22.61 16.71
N ASN A 111 -65.11 -23.88 16.61
CA ASN A 111 -66.51 -24.26 16.31
C ASN A 111 -67.18 -24.92 17.51
#